data_AF-A0A5J4RYL5-F1
#
_entry.id   AF-A0A5J4RYL5-F1
#
_cell.length_a   1.000
_cell.length_b   1.000
_cell.length_c   1.000
_cell.angle_alpha   90.00
_cell.angle_beta   90.00
_cell.angle_gamma   90.00
#
_symmetry.space_group_name_H-M   'P 1'
#
loop_
_entity.id
_entity.type
_entity.pdbx_description
1 polymer ?
#
loop_
_entity_poly.entity_id
_entity_poly.type
_entity_poly.pdbx_seq_one_letter_code
_entity_poly.pdbx_strand_id
1 'polypeptide(L)'
;MNTWKDFKIEVRRKLITPWNNPPFLGYFLVCVIIGGAAGVYISIYEYASSPDNYKIAISLGTYYSAIMAMAFADINLSKKIESKPSFFIYSLLICLLGAILLIVTYLLTNCKFPQWAFLPSGLGCLLSLFLWIIANADNENLVPAEAFSKSVADNSHKHGSNWTKDE
;
A
#
# COMPACT_ATOMS: atom_id res chain seq x y z
N MET A 1 10.39 -15.05 25.58
CA MET A 1 9.88 -14.08 24.58
C MET A 1 8.37 -14.08 24.66
N ASN A 2 7.74 -12.92 24.74
CA ASN A 2 6.29 -12.81 24.80
C ASN A 2 5.83 -12.45 23.38
N THR A 3 5.61 -13.49 22.56
CA THR A 3 5.38 -13.42 21.10
C THR A 3 4.36 -12.37 20.68
N TRP A 4 3.35 -12.12 21.51
CA TRP A 4 2.34 -11.11 21.28
C TRP A 4 2.83 -9.66 21.45
N LYS A 5 3.70 -9.42 22.43
CA LYS A 5 4.32 -8.10 22.62
C LYS A 5 5.25 -7.78 21.45
N ASP A 6 6.04 -8.76 21.03
CA ASP A 6 7.00 -8.62 19.93
C ASP A 6 6.27 -8.31 18.61
N PHE A 7 5.20 -9.04 18.29
CA PHE A 7 4.35 -8.76 17.13
C PHE A 7 3.75 -7.34 17.14
N LYS A 8 3.21 -6.90 18.28
CA LYS A 8 2.63 -5.55 18.40
C LYS A 8 3.66 -4.45 18.20
N ILE A 9 4.87 -4.65 18.74
CA ILE A 9 5.99 -3.71 18.56
C ILE A 9 6.36 -3.64 17.08
N GLU A 10 6.46 -4.80 16.41
CA GLU A 10 6.78 -4.87 14.98
C GLU A 10 5.72 -4.17 14.12
N VAL A 11 4.43 -4.43 14.35
CA VAL A 11 3.32 -3.75 13.64
C VAL A 11 3.39 -2.25 13.86
N ARG A 12 3.54 -1.79 15.11
CA ARG A 12 3.61 -0.36 15.43
C ARG A 12 4.82 0.30 14.74
N ARG A 13 5.98 -0.36 14.75
CA ARG A 13 7.19 0.12 14.08
C ARG A 13 6.95 0.26 12.57
N LYS A 14 6.41 -0.78 11.93
CA LYS A 14 6.12 -0.78 10.48
C LYS A 14 5.07 0.27 10.09
N LEU A 15 4.16 0.63 10.99
CA LEU A 15 3.17 1.67 10.72
C LEU A 15 3.68 3.09 10.89
N ILE A 16 4.65 3.34 11.78
CA ILE A 16 5.09 4.71 12.10
C ILE A 16 6.33 5.10 11.30
N THR A 17 7.30 4.19 11.20
CA THR A 17 8.63 4.47 10.62
C THR A 17 8.59 4.97 9.18
N PRO A 18 7.74 4.44 8.27
CA PRO A 18 7.81 4.81 6.86
C PRO A 18 7.43 6.28 6.58
N TRP A 19 6.60 6.89 7.43
CA TRP A 19 6.10 8.25 7.21
C TRP A 19 7.16 9.33 7.36
N ASN A 20 8.30 9.02 7.99
CA ASN A 20 9.43 9.94 8.09
C ASN A 20 10.38 9.86 6.89
N ASN A 21 10.11 8.99 5.92
CA ASN A 21 10.96 8.78 4.75
C ASN A 21 10.34 9.41 3.49
N PRO A 22 10.90 10.50 2.94
CA PRO A 22 10.36 11.16 1.77
C PRO A 22 10.16 10.27 0.54
N PRO A 23 11.07 9.32 0.20
CA PRO A 23 10.87 8.44 -0.95
C PRO A 23 9.67 7.50 -0.78
N PHE A 24 9.48 6.95 0.42
CA PHE A 24 8.30 6.15 0.75
C PHE A 24 7.01 6.97 0.58
N LEU A 25 6.98 8.19 1.13
CA LEU A 25 5.82 9.08 1.02
C LEU A 25 5.51 9.45 -0.44
N GLY A 26 6.54 9.79 -1.22
CA GLY A 26 6.41 10.11 -2.64
C GLY A 26 5.85 8.93 -3.44
N TYR A 27 6.39 7.73 -3.22
CA TYR A 27 5.89 6.52 -3.88
C TYR A 27 4.45 6.19 -3.46
N PHE A 28 4.14 6.28 -2.16
CA PHE A 28 2.79 6.04 -1.66
C PHE A 28 1.77 7.00 -2.28
N LEU A 29 2.04 8.31 -2.26
CA LEU A 29 1.10 9.28 -2.81
C LEU A 29 0.98 9.19 -4.34
N VAL A 30 2.10 9.12 -5.05
CA VAL A 30 2.08 9.18 -6.52
C VAL A 30 1.74 7.84 -7.14
N CYS A 31 2.40 6.76 -6.74
CA CYS A 31 2.23 5.46 -7.39
C CYS A 31 1.00 4.73 -6.84
N VAL A 32 0.81 4.73 -5.52
CA VAL A 32 -0.28 3.95 -4.91
C VAL A 32 -1.59 4.72 -4.98
N ILE A 33 -1.64 5.94 -4.43
CA ILE A 33 -2.89 6.71 -4.37
C ILE A 33 -3.25 7.29 -5.75
N ILE A 34 -2.35 8.02 -6.42
CA ILE A 34 -2.69 8.68 -7.69
C ILE A 34 -2.69 7.67 -8.86
N GLY A 35 -1.59 6.95 -9.05
CA GLY A 35 -1.44 6.00 -10.16
C GLY A 35 -2.36 4.80 -10.02
N GLY A 36 -2.34 4.15 -8.85
CA GLY A 36 -3.12 2.95 -8.59
C GLY A 36 -4.63 3.17 -8.61
N ALA A 37 -5.12 4.33 -8.14
CA ALA A 37 -6.55 4.63 -8.11
C ALA A 37 -7.09 5.27 -9.40
N ALA A 38 -6.35 5.24 -10.52
CA ALA A 38 -6.77 5.83 -11.79
C ALA A 38 -8.18 5.38 -12.23
N GLY A 39 -8.51 4.09 -12.09
CA GLY A 39 -9.85 3.57 -12.40
C GLY A 39 -10.95 4.19 -11.53
N VAL A 40 -10.65 4.49 -10.26
CA VAL A 40 -11.58 5.18 -9.36
C VAL A 40 -11.80 6.62 -9.81
N TYR A 41 -10.75 7.34 -10.21
CA TYR A 41 -10.88 8.70 -10.72
C TYR A 41 -11.69 8.77 -12.02
N ILE A 42 -11.52 7.80 -12.91
CA ILE A 42 -12.35 7.67 -14.11
C ILE A 42 -13.82 7.50 -13.71
N SER A 43 -14.14 6.62 -12.76
CA SER A 43 -15.52 6.46 -12.28
C SER A 43 -16.09 7.71 -11.59
N ILE A 44 -15.27 8.48 -10.89
CA ILE A 44 -15.68 9.77 -10.31
C ILE A 44 -15.95 10.80 -11.42
N TYR A 45 -15.12 10.83 -12.46
CA TYR A 45 -15.35 11.71 -13.61
C TYR A 45 -16.64 11.35 -14.37
N GLU A 46 -16.89 10.05 -14.59
CA GLU A 46 -18.14 9.57 -15.18
C GLU A 46 -19.37 9.93 -14.34
N TYR A 47 -19.25 9.91 -13.01
CA TYR A 47 -20.33 10.29 -12.11
C TYR A 47 -20.85 11.72 -12.35
N ALA A 48 -19.97 12.64 -12.74
CA ALA A 48 -20.37 14.00 -13.09
C ALA A 48 -21.29 14.08 -14.32
N SER A 49 -21.21 13.09 -15.21
CA SER A 49 -22.02 13.00 -16.44
C SER A 49 -23.26 12.11 -16.28
N SER A 50 -23.18 11.09 -15.42
CA SER A 50 -24.29 10.20 -15.09
C SER A 50 -24.16 9.79 -13.62
N PRO A 51 -24.97 10.36 -12.71
CA PRO A 51 -24.78 10.21 -11.27
C PRO A 51 -25.16 8.80 -10.80
N ASP A 52 -24.20 7.89 -10.94
CA ASP A 52 -24.35 6.49 -10.61
C ASP A 52 -23.27 6.03 -9.63
N ASN A 53 -23.64 6.04 -8.35
CA ASN A 53 -22.70 5.84 -7.23
C ASN A 53 -22.10 4.43 -7.18
N TYR A 54 -22.74 3.42 -7.79
CA TYR A 54 -22.26 2.04 -7.69
C TYR A 54 -20.94 1.83 -8.44
N LYS A 55 -20.71 2.56 -9.54
CA LYS A 55 -19.49 2.42 -10.35
C LYS A 55 -18.25 2.76 -9.54
N ILE A 56 -18.32 3.82 -8.73
CA ILE A 56 -17.23 4.24 -7.83
C ILE A 56 -16.96 3.14 -6.80
N ALA A 57 -17.99 2.56 -6.20
CA ALA A 57 -17.84 1.49 -5.21
C ALA A 57 -17.20 0.22 -5.80
N ILE A 58 -17.58 -0.18 -7.02
CA ILE A 58 -16.96 -1.30 -7.73
C ILE A 58 -15.50 -1.01 -8.07
N SER A 59 -15.21 0.18 -8.60
CA SER A 59 -13.83 0.59 -8.92
C SER A 59 -12.93 0.63 -7.68
N LEU A 60 -13.45 1.11 -6.53
CA LEU A 60 -12.76 1.00 -5.24
C LEU A 60 -12.52 -0.47 -4.87
N GLY A 61 -13.53 -1.33 -5.08
CA GLY A 61 -13.46 -2.79 -4.98
C GLY A 61 -12.26 -3.41 -5.71
N THR A 62 -12.13 -3.09 -6.99
CA THR A 62 -11.05 -3.56 -7.84
C THR A 62 -9.70 -3.01 -7.39
N TYR A 63 -9.65 -1.72 -7.04
CA TYR A 63 -8.43 -1.06 -6.59
C TYR A 63 -7.87 -1.70 -5.31
N TYR A 64 -8.70 -1.81 -4.26
CA TYR A 64 -8.22 -2.33 -2.99
C TYR A 64 -7.87 -3.82 -3.06
N SER A 65 -8.59 -4.61 -3.87
CA SER A 65 -8.31 -6.05 -4.00
C SER A 65 -6.95 -6.29 -4.66
N ALA A 66 -6.60 -5.51 -5.67
CA ALA A 66 -5.28 -5.55 -6.30
C ALA A 66 -4.15 -5.21 -5.29
N ILE A 67 -4.30 -4.10 -4.55
CA ILE A 67 -3.32 -3.71 -3.51
C ILE A 67 -3.17 -4.80 -2.46
N MET A 68 -4.29 -5.34 -1.98
CA MET A 68 -4.30 -6.31 -0.90
C MET A 68 -3.62 -7.63 -1.32
N ALA A 69 -3.87 -8.09 -2.56
CA ALA A 69 -3.23 -9.29 -3.09
C ALA A 69 -1.71 -9.11 -3.23
N MET A 70 -1.24 -7.97 -3.75
CA MET A 70 0.18 -7.66 -3.85
C MET A 70 0.83 -7.56 -2.45
N ALA A 71 0.21 -6.83 -1.52
CA ALA A 71 0.72 -6.67 -0.16
C ALA A 71 0.77 -8.01 0.61
N PHE A 72 -0.21 -8.89 0.38
CA PHE A 72 -0.19 -10.24 0.93
C PHE A 72 0.99 -11.05 0.40
N ALA A 73 1.24 -11.03 -0.90
CA ALA A 73 2.39 -11.71 -1.47
C ALA A 73 3.71 -11.17 -0.88
N ASP A 74 3.86 -9.84 -0.82
CA ASP A 74 5.06 -9.20 -0.27
C ASP A 74 5.31 -9.57 1.19
N ILE A 75 4.28 -9.55 2.04
CA ILE A 75 4.39 -9.93 3.45
C ILE A 75 4.88 -11.38 3.57
N ASN A 76 4.29 -12.30 2.81
CA ASN A 76 4.57 -13.73 2.96
C ASN A 76 5.90 -14.15 2.33
N LEU A 77 6.38 -13.42 1.32
CA LEU A 77 7.67 -13.65 0.68
C LEU A 77 8.82 -12.88 1.36
N SER A 78 8.51 -11.89 2.20
CA SER A 78 9.52 -11.07 2.87
C SER A 78 10.41 -11.90 3.80
N LYS A 79 11.72 -11.65 3.71
CA LYS A 79 12.72 -12.19 4.64
C LYS A 79 12.93 -11.30 5.87
N LYS A 80 12.38 -10.09 5.88
CA LYS A 80 12.61 -9.06 6.91
C LYS A 80 11.52 -9.00 8.00
N ILE A 81 10.49 -9.83 7.88
CA ILE A 81 9.46 -9.95 8.90
C ILE A 81 9.94 -10.94 9.95
N GLU A 82 10.04 -10.49 11.20
CA GLU A 82 10.51 -11.31 12.31
C GLU A 82 9.38 -12.26 12.77
N SER A 83 8.18 -11.72 12.97
CA SER A 83 7.01 -12.48 13.44
C SER A 83 6.25 -13.18 12.30
N LYS A 84 6.96 -13.93 11.43
CA LYS A 84 6.38 -14.52 10.19
C LYS A 84 5.03 -15.25 10.38
N PRO A 85 4.88 -16.19 11.33
CA PRO A 85 3.63 -16.93 11.47
C PRO A 85 2.45 -16.01 11.83
N SER A 86 2.69 -15.01 12.68
CA SER A 86 1.67 -14.01 13.03
C SER A 86 1.29 -13.17 11.82
N PHE A 87 2.25 -12.64 11.08
CA PHE A 87 1.96 -11.85 9.87
C PHE A 87 1.26 -12.66 8.78
N PHE A 88 1.57 -13.94 8.61
CA PHE A 88 0.83 -14.83 7.71
C PHE A 88 -0.66 -14.88 8.11
N ILE A 89 -0.94 -15.21 9.38
CA ILE A 89 -2.32 -15.34 9.86
C ILE A 89 -3.07 -14.00 9.74
N TYR A 90 -2.47 -12.90 10.18
CA TYR A 90 -3.11 -11.58 10.13
C TYR A 90 -3.33 -11.08 8.70
N SER A 91 -2.35 -11.24 7.81
CA SER A 91 -2.51 -10.86 6.41
C SER A 91 -3.57 -11.71 5.71
N LEU A 92 -3.64 -13.01 6.01
CA LEU A 92 -4.69 -13.89 5.51
C LEU A 92 -6.09 -13.47 6.00
N LEU A 93 -6.24 -13.19 7.29
CA LEU A 93 -7.51 -12.71 7.86
C LEU A 93 -7.95 -11.39 7.24
N ILE A 94 -7.03 -10.45 7.01
CA ILE A 94 -7.31 -9.19 6.33
C ILE A 94 -7.73 -9.45 4.87
N CYS A 95 -7.08 -10.36 4.15
CA CYS A 95 -7.46 -10.72 2.79
C CYS A 95 -8.85 -11.36 2.71
N LEU A 96 -9.17 -12.27 3.64
CA LEU A 96 -10.49 -12.88 3.73
C LEU A 96 -11.56 -11.83 4.03
N LEU A 97 -11.29 -10.91 4.95
CA LEU A 97 -12.18 -9.80 5.25
C LEU A 97 -12.37 -8.89 4.02
N GLY A 98 -11.29 -8.58 3.28
CA GLY A 98 -11.36 -7.81 2.04
C GLY A 98 -12.19 -8.48 0.95
N ALA A 99 -12.08 -9.80 0.82
CA ALA A 99 -12.90 -10.60 -0.10
C ALA A 99 -14.39 -10.57 0.30
N ILE A 100 -14.69 -10.71 1.61
CA ILE A 100 -16.07 -10.57 2.12
C ILE A 100 -16.62 -9.18 1.81
N LEU A 101 -15.83 -8.12 2.06
CA LEU A 101 -16.24 -6.75 1.74
C LEU A 101 -16.48 -6.55 0.24
N LEU A 102 -15.73 -7.24 -0.62
CA LEU A 102 -15.91 -7.17 -2.08
C LEU A 102 -17.24 -7.80 -2.49
N ILE A 103 -17.52 -8.99 -1.95
CA ILE A 103 -18.79 -9.69 -2.17
C ILE A 103 -19.95 -8.84 -1.66
N VAL A 104 -19.86 -8.27 -0.46
CA VAL A 104 -20.90 -7.38 0.09
C VAL A 104 -21.10 -6.15 -0.79
N THR A 105 -20.01 -5.53 -1.27
CA THR A 105 -20.08 -4.41 -2.23
C THR A 105 -20.84 -4.80 -3.49
N TYR A 106 -20.52 -5.96 -4.07
CA TYR A 106 -21.19 -6.47 -5.27
C TYR A 106 -22.68 -6.80 -5.02
N LEU A 107 -23.00 -7.40 -3.89
CA LEU A 107 -24.39 -7.69 -3.52
C LEU A 107 -25.20 -6.41 -3.33
N LEU A 108 -24.64 -5.39 -2.66
CA LEU A 108 -25.34 -4.12 -2.42
C LEU A 108 -25.57 -3.33 -3.71
N THR A 109 -24.61 -3.36 -4.63
CA THR A 109 -24.73 -2.68 -5.93
C THR A 109 -25.76 -3.31 -6.85
N ASN A 110 -25.98 -4.63 -6.78
CA ASN A 110 -27.02 -5.33 -7.53
C ASN A 110 -28.38 -5.39 -6.82
N CYS A 111 -28.46 -4.97 -5.55
CA CYS A 111 -29.69 -4.92 -4.77
C CYS A 111 -30.33 -3.52 -4.78
N LYS A 112 -31.48 -3.36 -4.12
CA LYS A 112 -32.19 -2.07 -3.96
C LYS A 112 -31.46 -1.03 -3.07
N PHE A 113 -30.20 -1.27 -2.70
CA PHE A 113 -29.45 -0.47 -1.73
C PHE A 113 -28.05 -0.04 -2.24
N PRO A 114 -27.90 0.42 -3.49
CA PRO A 114 -26.59 0.73 -4.09
C PRO A 114 -25.84 1.84 -3.33
N GLN A 115 -26.55 2.75 -2.66
CA GLN A 115 -25.94 3.82 -1.86
C GLN A 115 -25.10 3.32 -0.69
N TRP A 116 -25.38 2.11 -0.19
CA TRP A 116 -24.65 1.53 0.93
C TRP A 116 -23.35 0.83 0.50
N ALA A 117 -23.15 0.57 -0.79
CA ALA A 117 -21.97 -0.13 -1.30
C ALA A 117 -20.66 0.66 -1.12
N PHE A 118 -20.73 1.97 -0.91
CA PHE A 118 -19.56 2.81 -0.64
C PHE A 118 -18.91 2.49 0.71
N LEU A 119 -19.70 2.08 1.71
CA LEU A 119 -19.19 1.77 3.05
C LEU A 119 -18.24 0.54 3.06
N PRO A 120 -18.64 -0.65 2.57
CA PRO A 120 -17.75 -1.81 2.55
C PRO A 120 -16.54 -1.61 1.61
N SER A 121 -16.73 -0.93 0.48
CA SER A 121 -15.62 -0.65 -0.44
C SER A 121 -14.59 0.35 0.14
N GLY A 122 -15.05 1.38 0.85
CA GLY A 122 -14.19 2.29 1.60
C GLY A 122 -13.41 1.58 2.71
N LEU A 123 -14.07 0.71 3.49
CA LEU A 123 -13.40 -0.10 4.51
C LEU A 123 -12.35 -1.04 3.91
N GLY A 124 -12.67 -1.69 2.78
CA GLY A 124 -11.72 -2.54 2.05
C GLY A 124 -10.50 -1.76 1.58
N CYS A 125 -10.69 -0.53 1.09
CA CYS A 125 -9.63 0.37 0.71
C CYS A 125 -8.69 0.70 1.89
N LEU A 126 -9.24 1.10 3.04
CA LEU A 126 -8.44 1.38 4.24
C LEU A 126 -7.62 0.16 4.70
N LEU A 127 -8.22 -1.03 4.69
CA LEU A 127 -7.54 -2.27 5.04
C LEU A 127 -6.41 -2.60 4.06
N SER A 128 -6.62 -2.38 2.76
CA SER A 128 -5.60 -2.64 1.74
C SER A 128 -4.40 -1.72 1.90
N LEU A 129 -4.63 -0.42 2.15
CA LEU A 129 -3.57 0.56 2.35
C LEU A 129 -2.79 0.26 3.64
N PHE A 130 -3.49 -0.11 4.71
CA PHE A 130 -2.87 -0.58 5.95
C PHE A 130 -1.94 -1.77 5.69
N LEU A 131 -2.40 -2.78 4.96
CA LEU A 131 -1.60 -3.96 4.63
C LEU A 131 -0.40 -3.60 3.74
N TRP A 132 -0.61 -2.70 2.77
CA TRP A 132 0.44 -2.21 1.87
C TRP A 132 1.56 -1.49 2.62
N ILE A 133 1.21 -0.62 3.57
CA ILE A 133 2.19 0.09 4.42
C ILE A 133 3.04 -0.93 5.19
N ILE A 134 2.41 -1.92 5.81
CA ILE A 134 3.12 -2.98 6.55
C ILE A 134 4.07 -3.77 5.65
N ALA A 135 3.61 -4.13 4.45
CA ALA A 135 4.39 -4.88 3.47
C ALA A 135 5.64 -4.11 3.03
N ASN A 136 5.52 -2.80 2.86
CA ASN A 136 6.55 -1.95 2.27
C ASN A 136 7.37 -1.13 3.29
N ALA A 137 7.09 -1.25 4.58
CA ALA A 137 7.73 -0.45 5.62
C ALA A 137 9.26 -0.64 5.73
N ASP A 138 9.76 -1.81 5.34
CA ASP A 138 11.19 -2.15 5.35
C ASP A 138 11.75 -2.38 3.94
N ASN A 139 11.06 -1.86 2.93
CA ASN A 139 11.50 -1.94 1.55
C ASN A 139 12.70 -1.00 1.36
N GLU A 140 13.89 -1.56 1.14
CA GLU A 140 15.16 -0.81 1.02
C GLU A 140 15.16 0.19 -0.14
N ASN A 141 14.35 -0.06 -1.18
CA ASN A 141 14.22 0.85 -2.31
C ASN A 141 13.39 2.09 -1.95
N LEU A 142 12.50 1.99 -0.95
CA LEU A 142 11.59 3.05 -0.52
C LEU A 142 12.05 3.73 0.78
N VAL A 143 12.76 2.99 1.61
CA VAL A 143 13.36 3.43 2.88
C VAL A 143 14.86 3.16 2.80
N PRO A 144 15.60 3.96 2.01
CA PRO A 144 17.03 3.79 1.91
C PRO A 144 17.69 4.13 3.25
N ALA A 145 18.32 3.15 3.88
CA ALA A 145 19.33 3.41 4.89
C ALA A 145 20.53 4.02 4.15
N GLU A 146 20.65 5.36 4.15
CA GLU A 146 21.80 6.13 3.65
C GLU A 146 22.15 6.01 2.15
N ALA A 147 21.54 5.08 1.41
CA ALA A 147 21.99 4.67 0.08
C ALA A 147 21.85 5.76 -1.01
N PHE A 148 20.84 6.62 -0.93
CA PHE A 148 20.64 7.66 -1.94
C PHE A 148 21.64 8.81 -1.77
N SER A 149 21.81 9.34 -0.55
CA SER A 149 22.79 10.41 -0.31
C SER A 149 24.22 9.91 -0.51
N LYS A 150 24.52 8.68 -0.11
CA LYS A 150 25.84 8.08 -0.27
C LYS A 150 26.16 7.76 -1.74
N SER A 151 25.21 7.26 -2.53
CA SER A 151 25.46 7.03 -3.97
C SER A 151 25.61 8.35 -4.75
N VAL A 152 24.87 9.40 -4.39
CA VAL A 152 25.03 10.73 -5.00
C VAL A 152 26.38 11.35 -4.58
N ALA A 153 26.78 11.21 -3.32
CA ALA A 153 28.08 11.67 -2.82
C ALA A 153 29.26 10.89 -3.44
N ASP A 154 29.15 9.57 -3.56
CA ASP A 154 30.18 8.73 -4.17
C ASP A 154 30.32 9.01 -5.68
N ASN A 155 29.20 9.25 -6.38
CA ASN A 155 29.22 9.62 -7.80
C ASN A 155 29.76 11.03 -8.04
N SER A 156 29.52 11.98 -7.13
CA SER A 156 30.09 13.34 -7.23
C SER A 156 31.60 13.35 -6.98
N HIS A 157 32.10 12.57 -6.01
CA HIS A 157 33.54 12.39 -5.78
C HIS A 157 34.25 11.71 -6.96
N LYS A 158 33.63 10.70 -7.57
CA LYS A 158 34.17 10.07 -8.79
C LYS A 158 34.21 11.01 -9.98
N HIS A 159 33.20 11.87 -10.16
CA HIS A 159 33.27 12.89 -11.20
C HIS A 159 34.37 13.91 -10.92
N GLY A 160 34.42 14.50 -9.72
CA GLY A 160 35.41 15.53 -9.38
C GLY A 160 36.87 15.07 -9.48
N SER A 161 37.18 13.82 -9.13
CA SER A 161 38.54 13.26 -9.20
C SER A 161 39.05 12.96 -10.61
N ASN A 162 38.18 13.02 -11.64
CA ASN A 162 38.59 12.91 -13.03
C ASN A 162 38.93 14.27 -13.67
N TRP A 163 38.50 15.39 -13.10
CA TRP A 163 38.86 16.73 -13.60
C TRP A 163 40.27 17.15 -13.17
N THR A 164 40.78 16.62 -12.06
CA THR A 164 42.10 16.95 -11.50
C THR A 164 43.24 16.09 -12.06
N LYS A 165 42.97 15.22 -13.04
CA LYS A 165 43.98 14.32 -13.64
C LYS A 165 44.49 14.80 -15.00
N ASP A 166 43.94 15.89 -15.52
CA ASP A 166 44.25 16.44 -16.84
C ASP A 166 45.02 17.79 -16.78
N GLU A 167 45.62 18.13 -15.61
CA GLU A 167 46.62 19.21 -15.44
C GLU A 167 48.00 18.64 -15.10
#